data_AF-A0A528V7B9-F1
#
_entry.id   AF-A0A528V7B9-F1
#
_cell.length_a   1.000
_cell.length_b   1.000
_cell.length_c   1.000
_cell.angle_alpha   90.00
_cell.angle_beta   90.00
_cell.angle_gamma   90.00
#
_symmetry.space_group_name_H-M   'P 1'
#
loop_
_entity.id
_entity.type
_entity.pdbx_description
1 polymer ?
#
loop_
_entity_poly.entity_id
_entity_poly.type
_entity_poly.pdbx_seq_one_letter_code
_entity_poly.pdbx_strand_id
1 'polypeptide(L)'
;YRPKEMWREAGGAAFNPGNYYYVGGNSKFYGAVLIRYRREDFSVMEHYGGVSPAWPFSYEEFEPWYSRAEQLFRVRGALGEDPTEPFHSIPYPFGPVPDEPPIARARAELMGLGLHPASLPLGVDIDAWLK
;
A
#
# COMPACT_ATOMS: atom_id res chain seq x y z
N TYR A 1 -20.33 12.08 -6.94
CA TYR A 1 -19.47 10.88 -6.79
C TYR A 1 -19.56 10.31 -5.39
N ARG A 2 -19.32 11.10 -4.34
CA ARG A 2 -19.55 10.65 -2.96
C ARG A 2 -21.06 10.55 -2.67
N PRO A 3 -21.60 9.39 -2.24
CA PRO A 3 -23.00 9.24 -1.94
C PRO A 3 -23.36 9.87 -0.58
N LYS A 4 -24.64 10.20 -0.40
CA LYS A 4 -25.22 10.65 0.88
C LYS A 4 -25.63 9.48 1.78
N GLU A 5 -25.29 8.25 1.40
CA GLU A 5 -25.63 7.07 2.18
C GLU A 5 -24.93 7.08 3.54
N MET A 6 -25.60 6.48 4.51
CA MET A 6 -25.11 6.34 5.88
C MET A 6 -25.09 4.85 6.24
N TRP A 7 -23.94 4.37 6.68
CA TRP A 7 -23.75 3.01 7.18
C TRP A 7 -23.87 3.01 8.69
N ARG A 8 -24.01 1.83 9.29
CA ARG A 8 -24.16 1.68 10.74
C ARG A 8 -23.02 0.88 11.32
N GLU A 9 -22.46 1.37 12.41
CA GLU A 9 -21.53 0.61 13.25
C GLU A 9 -22.28 -0.52 13.99
N ALA A 10 -21.55 -1.43 14.64
CA ALA A 10 -22.15 -2.49 15.46
C ALA A 10 -23.09 -1.94 16.55
N GLY A 11 -22.81 -0.76 17.10
CA GLY A 11 -23.67 -0.06 18.06
C GLY A 11 -24.84 0.73 17.43
N GLY A 12 -25.03 0.66 16.11
CA GLY A 12 -26.13 1.32 15.39
C GLY A 12 -25.91 2.79 15.03
N ALA A 13 -24.83 3.41 15.53
CA ALA A 13 -24.43 4.77 15.18
C ALA A 13 -24.20 4.92 13.67
N ALA A 14 -24.70 6.01 13.10
CA ALA A 14 -24.63 6.26 11.66
C ALA A 14 -23.33 6.99 11.30
N PHE A 15 -22.65 6.54 10.23
CA PHE A 15 -21.48 7.23 9.67
C PHE A 15 -21.53 7.24 8.13
N ASN A 16 -20.92 8.25 7.51
CA ASN A 16 -20.73 8.25 6.05
C ASN A 16 -19.39 7.57 5.73
N PRO A 17 -19.38 6.46 4.96
CA PRO A 17 -18.18 5.64 4.78
C PRO A 17 -17.13 6.26 3.86
N GLY A 18 -17.40 7.43 3.26
CA GLY A 18 -16.44 8.09 2.40
C GLY A 18 -16.16 7.39 1.06
N ASN A 19 -17.02 6.47 0.65
CA ASN A 19 -16.90 5.78 -0.63
C ASN A 19 -17.27 6.67 -1.82
N TYR A 20 -16.88 6.25 -3.02
CA TYR A 20 -17.25 6.86 -4.29
C TYR A 20 -18.10 5.90 -5.10
N TYR A 21 -19.36 6.27 -5.36
CA TYR A 21 -20.29 5.48 -6.14
C TYR A 21 -20.29 5.95 -7.59
N TYR A 22 -19.37 5.38 -8.37
CA TYR A 22 -19.19 5.65 -9.80
C TYR A 22 -18.51 4.46 -10.50
N VAL A 23 -18.42 4.47 -11.83
CA VAL A 23 -17.65 3.44 -12.56
C VAL A 23 -16.18 3.50 -12.12
N GLY A 24 -15.67 2.37 -11.62
CA GLY A 24 -14.35 2.25 -10.97
C GLY A 24 -14.39 2.33 -9.43
N GLY A 25 -15.49 2.78 -8.83
CA GLY A 25 -15.64 2.86 -7.38
C GLY A 25 -14.55 3.73 -6.73
N ASN A 26 -14.02 3.26 -5.58
CA ASN A 26 -12.99 3.98 -4.85
C ASN A 26 -11.65 4.07 -5.59
N SER A 27 -11.33 3.15 -6.49
CA SER A 27 -10.08 3.24 -7.27
C SER A 27 -10.10 4.40 -8.27
N LYS A 28 -11.27 5.03 -8.50
CA LYS A 28 -11.36 6.28 -9.26
C LYS A 28 -10.67 7.45 -8.54
N PHE A 29 -10.67 7.42 -7.20
CA PHE A 29 -10.12 8.47 -6.35
C PHE A 29 -9.36 7.82 -5.18
N TYR A 30 -8.12 7.44 -5.46
CA TYR A 30 -7.18 6.87 -4.48
C TYR A 30 -5.75 7.34 -4.79
N GLY A 31 -4.82 7.15 -3.85
CA GLY A 31 -3.42 7.53 -4.01
C GLY A 31 -2.56 6.56 -4.84
N ALA A 32 -3.14 5.45 -5.32
CA ALA A 32 -2.45 4.41 -6.08
C ALA A 32 -1.24 3.73 -5.39
N VAL A 33 -1.13 3.85 -4.06
CA VAL A 33 -0.16 3.11 -3.26
C VAL A 33 -0.64 1.67 -3.08
N LEU A 34 0.17 0.71 -3.50
CA LEU A 34 -0.17 -0.72 -3.54
C LEU A 34 0.83 -1.53 -2.70
N ILE A 35 0.88 -1.23 -1.40
CA ILE A 35 1.77 -1.89 -0.42
C ILE A 35 1.25 -3.30 -0.08
N ARG A 36 2.16 -4.27 0.05
CA ARG A 36 1.84 -5.60 0.60
C ARG A 36 1.68 -5.52 2.11
N TYR A 37 0.81 -6.36 2.67
CA TYR A 37 0.88 -6.64 4.11
C TYR A 37 2.24 -7.26 4.45
N ARG A 38 2.74 -7.01 5.67
CA ARG A 38 3.97 -7.63 6.18
C ARG A 38 3.74 -9.10 6.45
N ARG A 39 4.79 -9.91 6.43
CA ARG A 39 4.66 -11.35 6.70
C ARG A 39 4.06 -11.59 8.07
N GLU A 40 4.48 -10.78 9.05
CA GLU A 40 4.06 -10.85 10.44
C GLU A 40 2.57 -10.52 10.63
N ASP A 41 1.97 -9.72 9.72
CA ASP A 41 0.53 -9.37 9.76
C ASP A 41 -0.37 -10.60 9.55
N PHE A 42 0.15 -11.68 8.97
CA PHE A 42 -0.57 -12.95 8.80
C PHE A 42 -0.49 -13.84 10.05
N SER A 43 0.35 -13.49 11.03
CA SER A 43 0.53 -14.23 12.29
C SER A 43 -0.17 -13.55 13.46
N VAL A 44 -0.23 -14.21 14.62
CA VAL A 44 -0.73 -13.58 15.85
C VAL A 44 0.23 -12.46 16.24
N MET A 45 -0.28 -11.25 16.41
CA MET A 45 0.52 -10.09 16.81
C MET A 45 -0.02 -9.45 18.08
N GLU A 46 0.84 -9.31 19.08
CA GLU A 46 0.51 -8.60 20.32
C GLU A 46 0.80 -7.11 20.16
N HIS A 47 -0.24 -6.29 20.34
CA HIS A 47 -0.13 -4.85 20.43
C HIS A 47 -0.52 -4.38 21.82
N TYR A 48 -0.14 -3.15 22.16
CA TYR A 48 -0.52 -2.53 23.44
C TYR A 48 -2.04 -2.57 23.70
N GLY A 49 -2.85 -2.44 22.64
CA GLY A 49 -4.32 -2.45 22.71
C GLY A 49 -4.98 -3.83 22.65
N GLY A 50 -4.21 -4.91 22.51
CA GLY A 50 -4.73 -6.27 22.40
C GLY A 50 -4.05 -7.10 21.31
N VAL A 51 -4.62 -8.29 21.05
CA VAL A 51 -4.07 -9.26 20.11
C VAL A 51 -4.75 -9.12 18.75
N SER A 52 -3.96 -8.92 17.70
CA SER A 52 -4.39 -9.15 16.32
C SER A 52 -4.35 -10.65 16.05
N PRO A 53 -5.49 -11.32 15.79
CA PRO A 53 -5.50 -12.75 15.50
C PRO A 53 -4.81 -13.04 14.17
N ALA A 54 -4.19 -14.22 14.07
CA ALA A 54 -3.63 -14.68 12.81
C ALA A 54 -4.69 -14.80 11.72
N TRP A 55 -4.25 -14.57 10.49
CA TRP A 55 -5.05 -14.91 9.31
C TRP A 55 -5.12 -16.44 9.17
N PRO A 56 -6.17 -16.97 8.54
CA PRO A 56 -6.26 -18.40 8.27
C PRO A 56 -5.28 -18.88 7.17
N PHE A 57 -4.52 -17.98 6.58
CA PHE A 57 -3.56 -18.22 5.49
C PHE A 57 -2.25 -17.50 5.78
N SER A 58 -1.15 -18.04 5.26
CA SER A 58 0.18 -17.43 5.37
C SER A 58 0.43 -16.33 4.32
N TYR A 59 1.47 -15.52 4.54
CA TYR A 59 1.95 -14.59 3.53
C TYR A 59 2.37 -15.33 2.24
N GLU A 60 3.04 -16.47 2.39
CA GLU A 60 3.54 -17.29 1.29
C GLU A 60 2.42 -17.77 0.35
N GLU A 61 1.21 -17.98 0.87
CA GLU A 61 0.04 -18.30 0.04
C GLU A 61 -0.44 -17.10 -0.78
N PHE A 62 -0.30 -15.88 -0.25
CA PHE A 62 -0.68 -14.64 -0.91
C PHE A 62 0.40 -14.08 -1.83
N GLU A 63 1.66 -14.40 -1.58
CA GLU A 63 2.82 -13.86 -2.30
C GLU A 63 2.68 -13.96 -3.83
N PRO A 64 2.29 -15.11 -4.42
CA PRO A 64 2.16 -15.20 -5.88
C PRO A 64 1.05 -14.31 -6.43
N TRP A 65 0.01 -14.06 -5.63
CA TRP A 65 -1.12 -13.20 -5.98
C TRP A 65 -0.77 -11.73 -5.87
N TYR A 66 0.00 -11.33 -4.85
CA TYR A 66 0.57 -9.99 -4.77
C TYR A 66 1.47 -9.72 -5.98
N SER A 67 2.39 -10.64 -6.29
CA SER A 67 3.26 -10.53 -7.46
C SER A 67 2.44 -10.36 -8.75
N ARG A 68 1.39 -11.17 -8.95
CA ARG A 68 0.51 -11.04 -10.12
C ARG A 68 -0.26 -9.72 -10.16
N ALA A 69 -0.74 -9.23 -9.02
CA ALA A 69 -1.42 -7.95 -8.92
C ALA A 69 -0.47 -6.80 -9.28
N GLU A 70 0.77 -6.82 -8.78
CA GLU A 70 1.78 -5.81 -9.09
C GLU A 70 2.10 -5.75 -10.58
N GLN A 71 2.20 -6.91 -11.25
CA GLN A 71 2.35 -6.98 -12.70
C GLN A 71 1.12 -6.40 -13.44
N LEU A 72 -0.08 -6.79 -13.01
CA LEU A 72 -1.34 -6.34 -13.62
C LEU A 72 -1.54 -4.82 -13.50
N PHE A 73 -1.29 -4.27 -12.31
CA PHE A 73 -1.41 -2.84 -12.03
C PHE A 73 -0.17 -2.04 -12.41
N ARG A 74 0.85 -2.68 -13.02
CA ARG A 74 2.09 -2.05 -13.49
C ARG A 74 2.76 -1.23 -12.39
N VAL A 75 2.88 -1.83 -11.20
CA VAL A 75 3.40 -1.16 -10.02
C VAL A 75 4.85 -0.75 -10.21
N ARG A 76 5.15 0.50 -9.83
CA ARG A 76 6.49 1.10 -9.81
C ARG A 76 7.01 1.08 -8.38
N GLY A 77 8.09 0.36 -8.10
CA GLY A 77 8.60 0.19 -6.74
C GLY A 77 10.07 -0.22 -6.68
N ALA A 78 10.61 -0.29 -5.46
CA ALA A 78 11.99 -0.67 -5.19
C ALA A 78 12.04 -1.70 -4.06
N LEU A 79 12.76 -2.80 -4.28
CA LEU A 79 13.04 -3.80 -3.25
C LEU A 79 14.32 -3.44 -2.49
N GLY A 80 14.33 -3.73 -1.18
CA GLY A 80 15.49 -3.56 -0.32
C GLY A 80 15.67 -2.16 0.29
N GLU A 81 14.80 -1.19 -0.04
CA GLU A 81 14.77 0.11 0.65
C GLU A 81 14.10 0.00 2.02
N ASP A 82 12.99 -0.74 2.08
CA ASP A 82 12.28 -1.05 3.32
C ASP A 82 12.81 -2.37 3.91
N PRO A 83 13.44 -2.36 5.10
CA PRO A 83 13.95 -3.58 5.73
C PRO A 83 12.84 -4.55 6.17
N THR A 84 11.59 -4.11 6.18
CA THR A 84 10.40 -4.90 6.50
C THR A 84 9.62 -5.36 5.26
N GLU A 85 10.10 -5.04 4.05
CA GLU A 85 9.47 -5.53 2.82
C GLU A 85 9.48 -7.08 2.83
N PRO A 86 8.30 -7.72 2.70
CA PRO A 86 8.25 -9.17 2.68
C PRO A 86 8.84 -9.73 1.39
N PHE A 87 8.92 -11.05 1.24
CA PHE A 87 9.57 -11.67 0.08
C PHE A 87 8.78 -11.46 -1.24
N HIS A 88 9.48 -11.18 -2.34
CA HIS A 88 8.90 -11.13 -3.69
C HIS A 88 9.51 -12.23 -4.55
N SER A 89 8.68 -13.14 -5.08
CA SER A 89 9.11 -14.14 -6.07
C SER A 89 9.36 -13.50 -7.45
N ILE A 90 8.66 -12.41 -7.75
CA ILE A 90 8.82 -11.60 -8.96
C ILE A 90 9.02 -10.15 -8.53
N PRO A 91 10.10 -9.45 -8.97
CA PRO A 91 10.29 -8.05 -8.64
C PRO A 91 9.21 -7.17 -9.27
N TYR A 92 9.09 -5.93 -8.80
CA TYR A 92 8.23 -4.94 -9.43
C TYR A 92 8.52 -4.82 -10.94
N PRO A 93 7.48 -4.67 -11.80
CA PRO A 93 7.67 -4.57 -13.25
C PRO A 93 8.43 -3.32 -13.69
N PHE A 94 8.48 -2.29 -12.84
CA PHE A 94 9.11 -1.01 -13.13
C PHE A 94 9.82 -0.48 -11.88
N GLY A 95 10.85 0.35 -12.07
CA GLY A 95 11.50 1.08 -10.99
C GLY A 95 10.57 2.10 -10.30
N PRO A 96 10.94 2.59 -9.10
CA PRO A 96 10.09 3.48 -8.31
C PRO A 96 9.85 4.82 -9.02
N VAL A 97 8.79 5.51 -8.62
CA VAL A 97 8.57 6.91 -9.02
C VAL A 97 9.70 7.77 -8.44
N PRO A 98 10.42 8.57 -9.27
CA PRO A 98 11.49 9.42 -8.77
C PRO A 98 10.97 10.47 -7.77
N ASP A 99 11.77 10.72 -6.74
CA ASP A 99 11.50 11.78 -5.80
C ASP A 99 11.60 13.16 -6.46
N GLU A 100 10.64 14.04 -6.18
CA GLU A 100 10.81 15.47 -6.42
C GLU A 100 11.89 16.07 -5.51
N PRO A 101 12.53 17.21 -5.87
CA PRO A 101 13.63 17.77 -5.08
C PRO A 101 13.34 17.95 -3.57
N PRO A 102 12.14 18.38 -3.14
CA PRO A 102 11.82 18.45 -1.71
C PRO A 102 11.79 17.07 -1.02
N ILE A 103 11.29 16.04 -1.71
CA ILE A 103 11.22 14.66 -1.19
C ILE A 103 12.61 14.04 -1.12
N ALA A 104 13.42 14.22 -2.17
CA ALA A 104 14.81 13.73 -2.19
C ALA A 104 15.64 14.33 -1.05
N ARG A 105 15.44 15.62 -0.76
CA ARG A 105 16.05 16.29 0.40
C ARG A 105 15.61 15.66 1.72
N ALA A 106 14.30 15.49 1.92
CA ALA A 106 13.77 14.89 3.14
C ALA A 106 14.28 13.45 3.32
N ARG A 107 14.33 12.65 2.24
CA ARG A 107 14.89 11.30 2.26
C ARG A 107 16.35 11.30 2.74
N ALA A 108 17.19 12.17 2.17
CA ALA A 108 18.60 12.28 2.56
C ALA A 108 18.77 12.68 4.03
N GLU A 109 17.97 13.63 4.52
CA GLU A 109 17.99 14.06 5.93
C GLU A 109 17.59 12.90 6.86
N LEU A 110 16.54 12.13 6.53
CA LEU A 110 16.08 10.98 7.31
C LEU A 110 17.11 9.83 7.31
N MET A 111 17.71 9.52 6.16
CA MET A 111 18.79 8.54 6.06
C MET A 111 20.02 8.96 6.89
N GLY A 112 20.33 10.25 6.92
CA GLY A 112 21.41 10.81 7.77
C GLY A 112 21.17 10.61 9.27
N LEU A 113 19.92 10.43 9.68
CA LEU A 113 19.53 10.07 11.06
C LEU A 113 19.50 8.56 11.31
N GLY A 114 19.87 7.73 10.32
CA GLY A 114 19.80 6.28 10.41
C GLY A 114 18.40 5.69 10.24
N LEU A 115 17.45 6.46 9.71
CA LEU A 115 16.11 5.97 9.37
C LEU A 115 16.09 5.32 7.98
N HIS A 116 15.02 4.56 7.69
CA HIS A 116 14.85 3.79 6.46
C HIS A 116 13.67 4.32 5.62
N PRO A 117 13.73 5.54 5.06
CA PRO A 117 12.70 6.00 4.13
C PRO A 117 12.71 5.16 2.85
N ALA A 118 11.55 4.63 2.48
CA ALA A 118 11.37 3.78 1.32
C ALA A 118 10.41 4.38 0.30
N SER A 119 10.64 4.07 -0.97
CA SER A 119 9.80 4.48 -2.09
C SER A 119 8.47 3.73 -2.04
N LEU A 120 7.36 4.46 -2.11
CA LEU A 120 6.05 3.84 -2.13
C LEU A 120 5.84 3.05 -3.44
N PRO A 121 5.34 1.81 -3.38
CA PRO A 121 4.95 1.07 -4.58
C PRO A 121 3.69 1.71 -5.18
N LEU A 122 3.82 2.28 -6.38
CA LEU A 122 2.76 3.08 -7.01
C LEU A 122 2.25 2.45 -8.32
N GLY A 123 0.94 2.24 -8.41
CA GLY A 123 0.23 1.83 -9.63
C GLY A 123 -0.05 3.02 -10.55
N VAL A 124 0.99 3.74 -10.97
CA VAL A 124 0.89 4.97 -11.78
C VAL A 124 1.69 4.84 -13.06
N ASP A 125 1.10 5.25 -14.18
CA ASP A 125 1.84 5.43 -15.44
C ASP A 125 2.46 6.84 -15.49
N ILE A 126 3.64 6.99 -14.88
CA ILE A 126 4.29 8.30 -14.74
C ILE A 126 4.65 8.94 -16.09
N ASP A 127 4.99 8.12 -17.09
CA ASP A 127 5.35 8.61 -18.43
C ASP A 127 4.12 9.18 -19.16
N ALA A 128 2.92 8.69 -18.85
CA ALA A 128 1.68 9.27 -19.32
C ALA A 128 1.27 10.50 -18.49
N TRP A 129 1.56 10.51 -17.19
CA TRP A 129 1.22 11.62 -16.28
C TRP A 129 2.02 12.90 -16.56
N LEU A 130 3.30 12.77 -16.93
CA LEU A 130 4.20 13.89 -17.16
C LEU A 130 4.09 14.52 -18.57
N LYS A 131 3.19 14.03 -19.43
CA LYS A 131 2.92 14.60 -20.76
C LYS A 131 1.89 15.72 -20.67
#